data_AF-A0A1E5IIY8-F1
#
_entry.id   AF-A0A1E5IIY8-F1
#
_cell.length_a   1.000
_cell.length_b   1.000
_cell.length_c   1.000
_cell.angle_alpha   90.00
_cell.angle_beta   90.00
_cell.angle_gamma   90.00
#
_symmetry.space_group_name_H-M   'P 1'
#
loop_
_entity.id
_entity.type
_entity.pdbx_description
1 polymer ?
#
loop_
_entity_poly.entity_id
_entity_poly.type
_entity_poly.pdbx_seq_one_letter_code
_entity_poly.pdbx_strand_id
1 'polypeptide(L)'
;MIILNTGNGKGKTTSAIGQIIRSLGHGFRVCLIQLFKGESFYGEQKILVKLGNLDFFSFAKEHPHCIKNVSLDKVVSQCRSALEKLKDLSNVPEKYDLIVLEEFNVALRDKFIDEDEFIDIIKRLSQKSNVIVTGRGAPQLLIDIADLVTEMKEIKHPYKKGIQAQRGMEY
;
A
#
# COMPACT_ATOMS: atom_id res chain seq x y z
N MET A 1 -3.26 13.05 -8.51
CA MET A 1 -4.22 12.97 -7.37
C MET A 1 -3.69 12.04 -6.30
N ILE A 2 -3.98 12.30 -5.04
CA ILE A 2 -3.72 11.45 -3.87
C ILE A 2 -5.05 10.82 -3.43
N ILE A 3 -5.10 9.49 -3.44
CA ILE A 3 -6.26 8.69 -3.05
C ILE A 3 -5.90 7.87 -1.82
N LEU A 4 -6.74 7.90 -0.79
CA LEU A 4 -6.53 7.22 0.47
C LEU A 4 -7.65 6.21 0.74
N ASN A 5 -7.30 4.94 0.81
CA ASN A 5 -8.22 3.86 1.20
C ASN A 5 -7.88 3.37 2.62
N THR A 6 -8.67 3.80 3.60
CA THR A 6 -8.45 3.46 5.03
C THR A 6 -9.66 2.78 5.66
N GLY A 7 -9.69 2.70 6.99
CA GLY A 7 -10.80 2.11 7.76
C GLY A 7 -10.60 0.63 8.11
N ASN A 8 -11.48 0.14 8.99
CA ASN A 8 -11.34 -1.18 9.59
C ASN A 8 -11.98 -2.34 8.78
N GLY A 9 -12.74 -2.01 7.75
CA GLY A 9 -13.39 -2.96 6.86
C GLY A 9 -12.43 -3.60 5.86
N LYS A 10 -12.84 -4.75 5.33
CA LYS A 10 -12.19 -5.41 4.20
C LYS A 10 -12.41 -4.58 2.93
N GLY A 11 -11.39 -4.51 2.08
CA GLY A 11 -11.52 -4.00 0.71
C GLY A 11 -10.40 -3.05 0.25
N LYS A 12 -9.57 -2.54 1.17
CA LYS A 12 -8.64 -1.43 0.89
C LYS A 12 -7.63 -1.81 -0.18
N THR A 13 -6.92 -2.91 0.05
CA THR A 13 -6.02 -3.53 -0.91
C THR A 13 -6.74 -3.91 -2.20
N THR A 14 -7.84 -4.68 -2.13
CA THR A 14 -8.50 -5.18 -3.33
C THR A 14 -9.02 -4.06 -4.23
N SER A 15 -9.47 -2.93 -3.65
CA SER A 15 -9.81 -1.71 -4.38
C SER A 15 -8.60 -1.12 -5.11
N ALA A 16 -7.46 -1.00 -4.42
CA ALA A 16 -6.21 -0.52 -5.01
C ALA A 16 -5.72 -1.45 -6.13
N ILE A 17 -5.77 -2.78 -5.94
CA ILE A 17 -5.45 -3.75 -7.00
C ILE A 17 -6.40 -3.60 -8.19
N GLY A 18 -7.71 -3.40 -7.96
CA GLY A 18 -8.65 -3.11 -9.03
C GLY A 18 -8.29 -1.87 -9.85
N GLN A 19 -7.76 -0.82 -9.21
CA GLN A 19 -7.22 0.36 -9.91
C GLN A 19 -5.94 0.03 -10.71
N ILE A 20 -5.04 -0.79 -10.18
CA ILE A 20 -3.87 -1.28 -10.91
C ILE A 20 -4.32 -1.98 -12.20
N ILE A 21 -5.24 -2.94 -12.11
CA ILE A 21 -5.75 -3.67 -13.27
C ILE A 21 -6.40 -2.72 -14.29
N ARG A 22 -7.19 -1.74 -13.82
CA ARG A 22 -7.79 -0.72 -14.69
C ARG A 22 -6.73 0.10 -15.41
N SER A 23 -5.72 0.62 -14.70
CA SER A 23 -4.63 1.40 -15.31
C SER A 23 -3.86 0.58 -16.33
N LEU A 24 -3.47 -0.66 -15.99
CA LEU A 24 -2.78 -1.56 -16.91
C LEU A 24 -3.62 -1.86 -18.16
N GLY A 25 -4.95 -2.02 -18.01
CA GLY A 25 -5.88 -2.19 -19.13
C GLY A 25 -5.94 -1.00 -20.08
N HIS A 26 -5.52 0.20 -19.64
CA HIS A 26 -5.36 1.38 -20.48
C HIS A 26 -3.92 1.58 -20.98
N GLY A 27 -3.03 0.59 -20.80
CA GLY A 27 -1.64 0.64 -21.26
C GLY A 27 -0.73 1.52 -20.41
N PHE A 28 -1.20 1.98 -19.25
CA PHE A 28 -0.45 2.84 -18.36
C PHE A 28 0.65 2.10 -17.60
N ARG A 29 1.67 2.85 -17.18
CA ARG A 29 2.75 2.31 -16.36
C ARG A 29 2.42 2.48 -14.89
N VAL A 30 2.51 1.38 -14.14
CA VAL A 30 2.12 1.31 -12.74
C VAL A 30 3.31 0.92 -11.88
N CYS A 31 3.39 1.50 -10.68
CA CYS A 31 4.29 1.07 -9.62
C CYS A 31 3.47 0.59 -8.42
N LEU A 32 3.76 -0.61 -7.92
CA LEU A 32 3.23 -1.10 -6.64
C LEU A 32 4.38 -1.24 -5.65
N ILE A 33 4.26 -0.56 -4.51
CA ILE A 33 5.13 -0.75 -3.35
C ILE A 33 4.28 -1.27 -2.20
N GLN A 34 4.65 -2.43 -1.67
CA GLN A 34 3.87 -3.13 -0.67
C GLN A 34 4.69 -3.32 0.62
N LEU A 35 4.04 -3.07 1.76
CA LEU A 35 4.58 -3.38 3.09
C LEU A 35 3.84 -4.56 3.74
N PHE A 36 4.48 -5.20 4.72
CA PHE A 36 3.85 -6.15 5.66
C PHE A 36 3.21 -7.39 5.04
N LYS A 37 3.76 -7.84 3.91
CA LYS A 37 3.25 -9.00 3.19
C LYS A 37 4.39 -9.83 2.64
N GLY A 38 4.37 -11.12 2.97
CA GLY A 38 5.30 -12.11 2.44
C GLY A 38 5.26 -12.24 0.92
N GLU A 39 6.31 -12.79 0.34
CA GLU A 39 6.39 -13.04 -1.10
C GLU A 39 5.66 -14.33 -1.49
N SER A 40 5.04 -14.31 -2.67
CA SER A 40 4.46 -15.49 -3.32
C SER A 40 3.38 -16.23 -2.53
N PHE A 41 2.87 -15.64 -1.46
CA PHE A 41 1.75 -16.17 -0.69
C PHE A 41 0.42 -15.72 -1.29
N TYR A 42 0.29 -14.41 -1.52
CA TYR A 42 -0.94 -13.74 -1.91
C TYR A 42 -1.25 -13.94 -3.41
N GLY A 43 -2.53 -14.18 -3.72
CA GLY A 43 -3.01 -14.43 -5.06
C GLY A 43 -2.75 -13.27 -6.04
N GLU A 44 -2.93 -12.02 -5.59
CA GLU A 44 -2.67 -10.83 -6.38
C GLU A 44 -1.20 -10.75 -6.80
N GLN A 45 -0.24 -11.10 -5.93
CA GLN A 45 1.18 -11.09 -6.29
C GLN A 45 1.47 -12.05 -7.44
N LYS A 46 0.89 -13.26 -7.40
CA LYS A 46 1.11 -14.32 -8.41
C LYS A 46 0.63 -13.94 -9.79
N ILE A 47 -0.43 -13.12 -9.89
CA ILE A 47 -0.94 -12.64 -11.17
C ILE A 47 -0.25 -11.35 -11.60
N LEU A 48 -0.04 -10.41 -10.69
CA LEU A 48 0.53 -9.09 -10.98
C LEU A 48 1.96 -9.18 -11.54
N VAL A 49 2.81 -10.07 -11.01
CA VAL A 49 4.19 -10.25 -11.52
C VAL A 49 4.27 -10.73 -12.99
N LYS A 50 3.15 -11.20 -13.55
CA LYS A 50 3.07 -11.65 -14.94
C LYS A 50 2.57 -10.55 -15.89
N LEU A 51 2.10 -9.43 -15.35
CA LEU A 51 1.57 -8.32 -16.14
C LEU A 51 2.72 -7.39 -16.56
N GLY A 52 2.75 -7.03 -17.83
CA GLY A 52 3.66 -5.98 -18.32
C GLY A 52 3.27 -4.60 -17.78
N ASN A 53 4.19 -3.64 -17.89
CA ASN A 53 4.01 -2.24 -17.44
C ASN A 53 3.76 -2.06 -15.93
N LEU A 54 4.08 -3.07 -15.11
CA LEU A 54 4.01 -3.00 -13.65
C LEU A 54 5.38 -3.24 -13.03
N ASP A 55 5.89 -2.23 -12.32
CA ASP A 55 7.03 -2.40 -11.43
C ASP A 55 6.51 -2.74 -10.02
N PHE A 56 6.97 -3.86 -9.45
CA PHE A 56 6.49 -4.35 -8.15
C PHE A 56 7.65 -4.51 -7.14
N PHE A 57 7.56 -3.77 -6.03
CA PHE A 57 8.47 -3.84 -4.90
C PHE A 57 7.74 -4.28 -3.63
N SER A 58 8.37 -5.15 -2.83
CA SER A 58 7.84 -5.60 -1.55
C SER A 58 8.90 -5.43 -0.46
N PHE A 59 8.51 -4.80 0.65
CA PHE A 59 9.36 -4.57 1.82
C PHE A 59 8.64 -5.04 3.09
N ALA A 60 9.37 -5.14 4.20
CA ALA A 60 8.82 -5.50 5.50
C ALA A 60 7.96 -6.78 5.44
N LYS A 61 8.48 -7.88 4.88
CA LYS A 61 7.71 -9.09 4.52
C LYS A 61 6.93 -9.70 5.69
N GLU A 62 7.36 -9.43 6.91
CA GLU A 62 6.74 -9.91 8.14
C GLU A 62 5.82 -8.84 8.73
N HIS A 63 4.50 -9.12 8.80
CA HIS A 63 3.55 -8.17 9.36
C HIS A 63 3.71 -8.10 10.90
N PRO A 64 3.98 -6.92 11.47
CA PRO A 64 4.36 -6.77 12.89
C PRO A 64 3.25 -7.17 13.87
N HIS A 65 1.99 -7.08 13.45
CA HIS A 65 0.82 -7.48 14.27
C HIS A 65 0.25 -8.86 13.97
N CYS A 66 0.67 -9.53 12.88
CA CYS A 66 0.09 -10.81 12.46
C CYS A 66 1.07 -11.98 12.61
N ILE A 67 2.37 -11.70 12.64
CA ILE A 67 3.41 -12.70 12.83
C ILE A 67 3.96 -12.56 14.25
N LYS A 68 4.10 -13.69 14.95
CA LYS A 68 4.68 -13.72 16.30
C LYS A 68 6.19 -13.55 16.23
N ASN A 69 6.77 -12.86 17.21
CA ASN A 69 8.22 -12.69 17.40
C ASN A 69 8.95 -11.98 16.24
N VAL A 70 8.28 -11.04 15.57
CA VAL A 70 8.92 -10.20 14.54
C VAL A 70 9.91 -9.24 15.20
N SER A 71 11.10 -9.10 14.60
CA SER A 71 12.07 -8.07 15.00
C SER A 71 11.59 -6.69 14.53
N LEU A 72 11.21 -5.82 15.47
CA LEU A 72 10.76 -4.47 15.15
C LEU A 72 11.87 -3.63 14.47
N ASP A 73 13.13 -3.77 14.89
CA ASP A 73 14.25 -3.06 14.25
C ASP A 73 14.39 -3.43 12.77
N LYS A 74 14.22 -4.73 12.44
CA LYS A 74 14.20 -5.21 11.06
C LYS A 74 13.01 -4.63 10.29
N VAL A 75 11.83 -4.58 10.89
CA VAL A 75 10.63 -3.98 10.28
C VAL A 75 10.86 -2.50 9.98
N VAL A 76 11.35 -1.73 10.96
CA VAL A 76 11.66 -0.30 10.81
C VAL A 76 12.69 -0.09 9.69
N SER A 77 13.79 -0.84 9.71
CA SER A 77 14.82 -0.79 8.67
C SER A 77 14.25 -1.04 7.27
N GLN A 78 13.40 -2.06 7.12
CA GLN A 78 12.78 -2.38 5.83
C GLN A 78 11.74 -1.34 5.39
N CYS A 79 10.99 -0.73 6.32
CA CYS A 79 10.09 0.37 5.99
C CYS A 79 10.87 1.61 5.55
N ARG A 80 12.02 1.91 6.17
CA ARG A 80 12.93 2.97 5.71
C ARG A 80 13.46 2.70 4.31
N SER A 81 13.81 1.46 3.96
CA SER A 81 14.19 1.12 2.58
C SER A 81 13.08 1.39 1.57
N ALA A 82 11.81 1.18 1.96
CA ALA A 82 10.67 1.52 1.12
C ALA A 82 10.51 3.04 0.96
N LEU A 83 10.79 3.82 2.01
CA LEU A 83 10.77 5.29 1.97
C LEU A 83 11.88 5.84 1.05
N GLU A 84 13.10 5.30 1.14
CA GLU A 84 14.18 5.64 0.21
C GLU A 84 13.81 5.31 -1.24
N LYS A 85 13.17 4.15 -1.49
CA LYS A 85 12.66 3.83 -2.82
C LYS A 85 11.66 4.87 -3.32
N LEU A 86 10.75 5.35 -2.47
CA LEU A 86 9.82 6.43 -2.84
C LEU A 86 10.53 7.75 -3.13
N LYS A 87 11.56 8.07 -2.36
CA LYS A 87 12.39 9.26 -2.56
C LYS A 87 13.08 9.21 -3.92
N ASP A 88 13.69 8.08 -4.28
CA ASP A 88 14.27 7.84 -5.60
C ASP A 88 13.24 8.05 -6.71
N LEU A 89 12.06 7.43 -6.57
CA LEU A 89 10.97 7.59 -7.53
C LEU A 89 10.50 9.05 -7.64
N SER A 90 10.55 9.82 -6.56
CA SER A 90 10.19 11.23 -6.56
C SER A 90 11.19 12.10 -7.32
N ASN A 91 12.48 11.70 -7.36
CA ASN A 91 13.58 12.47 -7.94
C ASN A 91 13.85 12.17 -9.43
N VAL A 92 13.43 11.01 -9.95
CA VAL A 92 13.63 10.67 -11.36
C VAL A 92 12.60 11.34 -12.30
N PRO A 93 12.98 11.66 -13.55
CA PRO A 93 12.06 12.24 -14.53
C PRO A 93 11.04 11.22 -15.06
N GLU A 94 11.34 9.92 -14.93
CA GLU A 94 10.45 8.84 -15.33
C GLU A 94 9.15 8.89 -14.53
N LYS A 95 8.03 8.76 -15.25
CA LYS A 95 6.68 8.91 -14.69
C LYS A 95 5.95 7.58 -14.74
N TYR A 96 5.36 7.23 -13.59
CA TYR A 96 4.26 6.28 -13.52
C TYR A 96 2.95 7.05 -13.65
N ASP A 97 1.95 6.46 -14.29
CA ASP A 97 0.60 7.04 -14.31
C ASP A 97 -0.11 6.77 -12.97
N LEU A 98 0.21 5.63 -12.35
CA LEU A 98 -0.31 5.21 -11.05
C LEU A 98 0.80 4.62 -10.17
N ILE A 99 0.86 5.08 -8.92
CA ILE A 99 1.68 4.52 -7.86
C ILE A 99 0.75 4.04 -6.75
N VAL A 100 0.87 2.79 -6.32
CA VAL A 100 0.11 2.21 -5.22
C VAL A 100 1.04 1.88 -4.06
N LEU A 101 0.72 2.44 -2.90
CA LEU A 101 1.45 2.31 -1.64
C LEU A 101 0.61 1.49 -0.67
N GLU A 102 0.82 0.18 -0.70
CA GLU A 102 0.00 -0.75 0.06
C GLU A 102 0.48 -0.89 1.50
N GLU A 103 -0.45 -0.73 2.45
CA GLU A 103 -0.24 -0.80 3.91
C GLU A 103 0.68 0.28 4.52
N PHE A 104 0.96 1.36 3.79
CA PHE A 104 1.75 2.49 4.30
C PHE A 104 1.08 3.23 5.45
N ASN A 105 -0.26 3.23 5.54
CA ASN A 105 -0.95 3.82 6.69
C ASN A 105 -0.54 3.14 8.00
N VAL A 106 -0.29 1.83 7.98
CA VAL A 106 0.15 1.08 9.16
C VAL A 106 1.57 1.50 9.56
N ALA A 107 2.46 1.68 8.58
CA ALA A 107 3.83 2.11 8.83
C ALA A 107 3.90 3.52 9.44
N LEU A 108 3.04 4.44 8.98
CA LEU A 108 2.92 5.79 9.51
C LEU A 108 2.33 5.79 10.92
N ARG A 109 1.18 5.11 11.11
CA ARG A 109 0.51 4.99 12.40
C ARG A 109 1.42 4.45 13.49
N ASP A 110 2.21 3.43 13.13
CA ASP A 110 3.12 2.75 14.06
C ASP A 110 4.52 3.40 14.11
N LYS A 111 4.71 4.53 13.41
CA LYS A 111 5.95 5.34 13.40
C LYS A 111 7.20 4.58 12.93
N PHE A 112 7.03 3.64 12.00
CA PHE A 112 8.16 2.95 11.38
C PHE A 112 8.85 3.78 10.28
N ILE A 113 8.14 4.78 9.77
CA ILE A 113 8.66 5.81 8.87
C ILE A 113 8.27 7.19 9.39
N ASP A 114 9.05 8.19 9.02
CA ASP A 114 8.77 9.59 9.37
C ASP A 114 7.58 10.11 8.55
N GLU A 115 6.62 10.73 9.24
CA GLU A 115 5.38 11.20 8.63
C GLU A 115 5.61 12.41 7.73
N ASP A 116 6.40 13.38 8.19
CA ASP A 116 6.67 14.62 7.45
C ASP A 116 7.45 14.32 6.18
N GLU A 117 8.50 13.49 6.27
CA GLU A 117 9.26 13.04 5.09
C GLU A 117 8.36 12.31 4.09
N PHE A 118 7.48 11.42 4.56
CA PHE A 118 6.55 10.72 3.68
C PHE A 118 5.59 11.70 2.98
N ILE A 119 5.00 12.65 3.71
CA ILE A 119 4.08 13.66 3.17
C ILE A 119 4.76 14.49 2.07
N ASP A 120 5.99 14.92 2.29
CA ASP A 120 6.76 15.69 1.30
C ASP A 120 7.03 14.89 0.03
N ILE A 121 7.38 13.60 0.18
CA ILE A 121 7.60 12.71 -0.97
C ILE A 121 6.29 12.51 -1.76
N ILE A 122 5.17 12.26 -1.07
CA ILE A 122 3.87 12.04 -1.73
C ILE A 122 3.39 13.28 -2.48
N LYS A 123 3.54 14.47 -1.89
CA LYS A 123 3.22 15.73 -2.57
C LYS A 123 4.00 15.86 -3.89
N ARG A 124 5.31 15.62 -3.88
CA ARG A 124 6.13 15.64 -5.10
C ARG A 124 5.71 14.58 -6.12
N LEU A 125 5.46 13.34 -5.68
CA LEU A 125 4.97 12.27 -6.56
C LEU A 125 3.63 12.60 -7.18
N SER A 126 2.71 13.20 -6.42
CA SER A 126 1.34 13.49 -6.87
C SER A 126 1.25 14.54 -7.99
N GLN A 127 2.29 15.36 -8.15
CA GLN A 127 2.40 16.34 -9.25
C GLN A 127 2.60 15.66 -10.60
N LYS A 128 3.17 14.44 -10.61
CA LYS A 128 3.43 13.68 -11.83
C LYS A 128 2.61 12.40 -11.93
N SER A 129 2.16 11.80 -10.85
CA SER A 129 1.46 10.51 -10.82
C SER A 129 0.17 10.57 -10.02
N ASN A 130 -0.76 9.65 -10.29
CA ASN A 130 -1.79 9.34 -9.30
C ASN A 130 -1.19 8.44 -8.23
N VAL A 131 -1.49 8.71 -6.96
CA VAL A 131 -0.95 7.96 -5.83
C VAL A 131 -2.10 7.40 -5.02
N ILE A 132 -2.14 6.09 -4.79
CA ILE A 132 -3.08 5.43 -3.89
C ILE A 132 -2.33 4.97 -2.65
N VAL A 133 -2.78 5.36 -1.47
CA VAL A 133 -2.25 4.88 -0.19
C VAL A 133 -3.29 4.03 0.50
N THR A 134 -2.90 2.87 1.04
CA THR A 134 -3.82 1.97 1.74
C THR A 134 -3.33 1.62 3.14
N GLY A 135 -4.26 1.05 3.92
CA GLY A 135 -4.00 0.45 5.23
C GLY A 135 -4.87 1.08 6.32
N ARG A 136 -4.83 0.50 7.52
CA ARG A 136 -5.65 0.94 8.65
C ARG A 136 -5.01 2.14 9.37
N GLY A 137 -5.85 3.04 9.89
CA GLY A 137 -5.41 4.14 10.76
C GLY A 137 -4.57 5.16 10.00
N ALA A 138 -5.07 5.66 8.88
CA ALA A 138 -4.41 6.73 8.16
C ALA A 138 -4.21 7.95 9.09
N PRO A 139 -3.00 8.54 9.13
CA PRO A 139 -2.77 9.75 9.89
C PRO A 139 -3.57 10.94 9.37
N GLN A 140 -3.86 11.91 10.26
CA GLN A 140 -4.67 13.08 9.91
C GLN A 140 -4.00 13.94 8.83
N LEU A 141 -2.68 14.13 8.89
CA LEU A 141 -1.95 14.90 7.88
C LEU A 141 -2.10 14.30 6.47
N LEU A 142 -2.11 12.97 6.36
CA LEU A 142 -2.33 12.30 5.08
C LEU A 142 -3.77 12.42 4.58
N ILE A 143 -4.75 12.39 5.49
CA ILE A 143 -6.17 12.63 5.18
C ILE A 143 -6.35 14.05 4.63
N ASP A 144 -5.74 15.04 5.28
CA ASP A 144 -5.91 16.46 4.95
C ASP A 144 -5.36 16.83 3.56
N ILE A 145 -4.32 16.12 3.10
CA ILE A 145 -3.72 16.36 1.77
C ILE A 145 -4.30 15.49 0.65
N ALA A 146 -5.14 14.50 0.98
CA ALA A 146 -5.68 13.58 -0.01
C ALA A 146 -6.84 14.21 -0.79
N ASP A 147 -6.84 14.04 -2.11
CA ASP A 147 -7.93 14.49 -2.99
C ASP A 147 -9.19 13.62 -2.82
N LEU A 148 -9.02 12.35 -2.46
CA LEU A 148 -10.09 11.41 -2.22
C LEU A 148 -9.76 10.52 -1.02
N VAL A 149 -10.65 10.48 -0.03
CA VAL A 149 -10.54 9.57 1.12
C VAL A 149 -11.76 8.66 1.16
N THR A 150 -11.52 7.35 1.16
CA THR A 150 -12.56 6.34 1.40
C THR A 150 -12.26 5.59 2.68
N GLU A 151 -13.16 5.71 3.66
CA GLU A 151 -13.15 4.87 4.85
C GLU A 151 -13.98 3.61 4.61
N MET A 152 -13.32 2.46 4.56
CA MET A 152 -14.00 1.18 4.56
C MET A 152 -14.41 0.84 5.98
N LYS A 153 -15.67 1.11 6.33
CA LYS A 153 -16.21 0.77 7.64
C LYS A 153 -16.59 -0.71 7.71
N GLU A 154 -16.19 -1.39 8.78
CA GLU A 154 -16.58 -2.77 9.01
C GLU A 154 -18.02 -2.86 9.54
N ILE A 155 -19.00 -3.02 8.64
CA ILE A 155 -20.40 -3.24 9.04
C ILE A 155 -20.61 -4.68 9.55
N LYS A 156 -20.02 -5.66 8.88
CA LYS A 156 -20.00 -7.08 9.28
C LYS A 156 -18.77 -7.76 8.70
N HIS A 157 -18.25 -8.77 9.39
CA HIS A 157 -17.12 -9.57 8.90
C HIS A 157 -17.30 -11.05 9.26
N PRO A 158 -17.09 -12.01 8.34
CA PRO A 158 -17.20 -13.45 8.61
C PRO A 158 -16.34 -13.93 9.78
N TYR A 159 -15.17 -13.31 9.97
CA TYR A 159 -14.28 -13.58 11.11
C TYR A 159 -14.96 -13.46 12.48
N LYS A 160 -15.93 -12.54 12.65
CA LYS A 160 -16.70 -12.41 13.90
C LYS A 160 -17.58 -13.63 14.20
N LYS A 161 -17.81 -14.49 13.20
CA LYS A 161 -18.52 -15.77 13.31
C LYS A 161 -17.55 -16.97 13.40
N GLY A 162 -16.25 -16.73 13.59
CA GLY A 162 -15.22 -17.77 13.65
C GLY A 162 -14.77 -18.32 12.29
N ILE A 163 -15.25 -17.75 11.17
CA ILE A 163 -14.83 -18.18 9.83
C ILE A 163 -13.39 -17.69 9.59
N GLN A 164 -12.48 -18.65 9.38
CA GLN A 164 -11.07 -18.40 9.10
C GLN A 164 -10.87 -17.85 7.68
N ALA A 165 -9.69 -17.27 7.43
CA ALA A 165 -9.32 -16.75 6.12
C ALA A 165 -9.31 -17.86 5.04
N GLN A 166 -9.84 -17.55 3.86
CA GLN A 166 -9.97 -18.48 2.74
C GLN A 166 -9.12 -18.04 1.55
N ARG A 167 -8.45 -19.00 0.92
CA ARG A 167 -7.70 -18.78 -0.33
C ARG A 167 -8.65 -18.32 -1.44
N GLY A 168 -8.27 -17.27 -2.16
CA GLY A 168 -9.06 -16.63 -3.20
C GLY A 168 -10.06 -15.60 -2.68
N MET A 169 -10.22 -15.48 -1.35
CA MET A 169 -11.13 -14.52 -0.72
C MET A 169 -10.37 -13.53 0.16
N GLU A 170 -9.54 -14.00 1.09
CA GLU A 170 -8.72 -13.18 1.99
C GLU A 170 -7.26 -13.09 1.55
N TYR A 171 -6.74 -14.09 0.83
CA TYR A 171 -5.38 -14.14 0.30
C TYR A 171 -5.26 -15.03 -0.95
#